data_AF-K9AEY8-F1
#
_entry.id   AF-K9AEY8-F1
#
_cell.length_a   1.000
_cell.length_b   1.000
_cell.length_c   1.000
_cell.angle_alpha   90.00
_cell.angle_beta   90.00
_cell.angle_gamma   90.00
#
_symmetry.space_group_name_H-M   'P 1'
#
loop_
_entity.id
_entity.type
_entity.pdbx_description
1 polymer ?
#
loop_
_entity_poly.entity_id
_entity_poly.type
_entity_poly.pdbx_seq_one_letter_code
_entity_poly.pdbx_strand_id
1 'polypeptide(L)'
;MLSIKDQNYFKRALKIFILSTALLLVTIPIALIFHPSEEFIKQLGSSSPESVSKTHGLKKVWGFIQNNAFHAPIQMLLLALIPIPFLYTINLIVSVIIPGILFGFLIHFDTYKGLTSLIAFIPHYTLEIMSFCIFTSGLYMLNKSIIRKITNLFRKEKRKITLSKQVYLTY
;
A
#
# COMPACT_ATOMS: atom_id res chain seq x y z
N MET A 1 18.00 0.24 23.07
CA MET A 1 17.26 -0.98 22.69
C MET A 1 15.91 -0.56 22.10
N LEU A 2 15.65 -0.87 20.83
CA LEU A 2 14.37 -0.56 20.17
C LEU A 2 13.27 -1.48 20.73
N SER A 3 12.61 -1.06 21.81
CA SER A 3 11.39 -1.72 22.29
C SER A 3 10.26 -1.41 21.32
N ILE A 4 10.08 -2.26 20.30
CA ILE A 4 8.99 -2.17 19.31
C ILE A 4 7.81 -3.02 19.79
N LYS A 5 7.39 -2.87 21.06
CA LYS A 5 6.15 -3.48 21.54
C LYS A 5 5.02 -2.47 21.43
N ASP A 6 4.47 -2.33 20.23
CA ASP A 6 3.28 -1.51 20.01
C ASP A 6 2.02 -2.36 20.16
N GLN A 7 1.32 -2.20 21.29
CA GLN A 7 0.05 -2.86 21.55
C GLN A 7 -1.04 -2.52 20.51
N ASN A 8 -0.87 -1.43 19.76
CA ASN A 8 -1.79 -1.02 18.70
C ASN A 8 -1.37 -1.52 17.31
N TYR A 9 -0.29 -2.30 17.18
CA TYR A 9 0.20 -2.77 15.89
C TYR A 9 -0.86 -3.55 15.10
N PHE A 10 -1.45 -4.57 15.72
CA PHE A 10 -2.46 -5.39 15.08
C PHE A 10 -3.77 -4.63 14.89
N LYS A 11 -4.19 -3.83 15.88
CA LYS A 11 -5.38 -2.97 15.78
C LYS A 11 -5.27 -1.99 14.61
N ARG A 12 -4.09 -1.42 14.37
CA ARG A 12 -3.82 -0.54 13.23
C ARG A 12 -3.87 -1.31 11.92
N ALA A 13 -3.27 -2.50 11.84
CA ALA A 13 -3.35 -3.35 10.66
C ALA A 13 -4.81 -3.68 10.30
N LEU A 14 -5.64 -4.06 11.28
CA LEU A 14 -7.07 -4.31 11.07
C LEU A 14 -7.82 -3.07 10.57
N LYS A 15 -7.55 -1.89 11.14
CA LYS A 15 -8.17 -0.63 10.66
C LYS A 15 -7.79 -0.34 9.20
N ILE A 16 -6.53 -0.55 8.85
CA ILE A 16 -6.04 -0.38 7.47
C ILE A 16 -6.71 -1.41 6.55
N PHE A 17 -6.89 -2.65 7.01
CA PHE A 17 -7.57 -3.70 6.24
C PHE A 17 -9.04 -3.37 5.98
N ILE A 18 -9.76 -2.88 6.99
CA ILE A 18 -11.15 -2.43 6.85
C ILE A 18 -11.23 -1.27 5.85
N LEU A 19 -10.34 -0.28 5.97
CA LEU A 19 -10.28 0.86 5.04
C LEU A 19 -9.97 0.42 3.60
N SER A 20 -9.03 -0.51 3.44
CA SER A 20 -8.66 -1.07 2.13
C SER A 20 -9.84 -1.83 1.51
N THR A 21 -10.58 -2.59 2.32
CA THR A 21 -11.78 -3.31 1.85
C THR A 21 -12.90 -2.34 1.49
N ALA A 22 -13.10 -1.28 2.26
CA ALA A 22 -14.04 -0.22 1.88
C ALA A 22 -13.64 0.44 0.55
N LEU A 23 -12.34 0.70 0.34
CA LEU A 23 -11.84 1.25 -0.92
C LEU A 23 -12.08 0.31 -2.10
N LEU A 24 -11.88 -1.01 -1.94
CA LEU A 24 -12.21 -2.01 -2.96
C LEU A 24 -13.69 -1.90 -3.36
N LEU A 25 -14.57 -1.94 -2.35
CA LEU A 25 -16.01 -1.93 -2.53
C LEU A 25 -16.54 -0.63 -3.15
N VAL A 26 -15.87 0.50 -2.92
CA VAL A 26 -16.19 1.78 -3.57
C VAL A 26 -15.65 1.84 -4.99
N THR A 27 -14.51 1.21 -5.27
CA THR A 27 -13.89 1.23 -6.60
C THR A 27 -14.72 0.45 -7.63
N ILE A 28 -15.32 -0.69 -7.24
CA ILE A 28 -16.16 -1.51 -8.12
C ILE A 28 -17.34 -0.72 -8.75
N PRO A 29 -18.23 -0.06 -7.97
CA PRO A 29 -19.34 0.70 -8.54
C PRO A 29 -18.87 1.93 -9.32
N ILE A 30 -17.76 2.56 -8.93
CA ILE A 30 -17.15 3.64 -9.73
C ILE A 30 -16.78 3.08 -11.11
N ALA A 31 -16.09 1.95 -11.18
CA ALA A 31 -15.72 1.33 -12.44
C ALA A 31 -16.94 0.90 -13.28
N LEU A 32 -18.04 0.48 -12.63
CA LEU A 32 -19.30 0.21 -13.33
C LEU A 32 -19.89 1.46 -13.99
N ILE A 33 -19.80 2.63 -13.34
CA ILE A 33 -20.34 3.89 -13.88
C ILE A 33 -19.46 4.41 -15.03
N PHE A 34 -18.14 4.34 -14.88
CA PHE A 34 -17.20 4.90 -15.84
C PHE A 34 -16.97 4.03 -17.08
N HIS A 35 -17.40 2.75 -17.06
CA HIS A 35 -17.26 1.80 -18.17
C HIS A 35 -15.84 1.80 -18.78
N PRO A 36 -14.81 1.29 -18.08
CA PRO A 36 -13.45 1.24 -18.60
C PRO A 36 -13.41 0.50 -19.95
N SER A 37 -12.72 1.09 -20.94
CA SER A 37 -12.60 0.49 -22.27
C SER A 37 -11.80 -0.81 -22.24
N GLU A 38 -12.02 -1.71 -23.20
CA GLU A 38 -11.21 -2.92 -23.32
C GLU A 38 -9.72 -2.63 -23.48
N GLU A 39 -9.37 -1.54 -24.17
CA GLU A 39 -8.00 -1.07 -24.32
C GLU A 39 -7.38 -0.69 -22.97
N PHE A 40 -8.14 -0.01 -22.11
CA PHE A 40 -7.70 0.32 -20.76
C PHE A 40 -7.45 -0.94 -19.93
N ILE A 41 -8.32 -1.94 -20.03
CA ILE A 41 -8.13 -3.24 -19.35
C ILE A 41 -6.89 -3.98 -19.90
N LYS A 42 -6.68 -3.98 -21.22
CA LYS A 42 -5.48 -4.56 -21.84
C LYS A 42 -4.21 -3.86 -21.38
N GLN A 43 -4.22 -2.53 -21.26
CA GLN A 43 -3.10 -1.76 -20.73
C GLN A 43 -2.80 -2.12 -19.27
N LEU A 44 -3.83 -2.22 -18.41
CA LEU A 44 -3.67 -2.68 -17.03
C LEU A 44 -3.04 -4.09 -16.97
N GLY A 45 -3.49 -5.01 -17.83
CA GLY A 45 -2.91 -6.35 -17.93
C GLY A 45 -1.46 -6.36 -18.43
N SER A 46 -1.14 -5.53 -19.42
CA SER A 46 0.21 -5.43 -20.03
C SER A 46 1.25 -4.76 -19.12
N SER A 47 0.79 -3.98 -18.14
CA SER A 47 1.63 -3.38 -17.09
C SER A 47 2.17 -4.41 -16.09
N SER A 48 1.72 -5.67 -16.18
CA SER A 48 2.20 -6.73 -15.30
C SER A 48 3.65 -7.12 -15.65
N PRO A 49 4.51 -7.38 -14.65
CA PRO A 49 5.89 -7.80 -14.89
C PRO A 49 5.97 -8.99 -15.87
N GLU A 50 7.01 -9.04 -16.71
CA GLU A 50 7.20 -10.13 -17.70
C GLU A 50 7.16 -11.53 -17.06
N SER A 51 7.62 -11.63 -15.81
CA SER A 51 7.56 -12.85 -15.00
C SER A 51 6.14 -13.37 -14.75
N VAL A 52 5.13 -12.52 -14.91
CA VAL A 52 3.70 -12.81 -14.74
C VAL A 52 2.95 -12.80 -16.08
N SER A 53 3.34 -11.94 -17.03
CA SER A 53 2.63 -11.78 -18.31
C SER A 53 3.03 -12.78 -19.39
N LYS A 54 4.27 -13.29 -19.37
CA LYS A 54 4.81 -14.21 -20.40
C LYS A 54 4.92 -15.68 -19.95
N THR A 55 4.50 -16.00 -18.74
CA THR A 55 4.65 -17.35 -18.15
C THR A 55 3.29 -18.06 -17.99
N HIS A 56 3.31 -19.38 -18.06
CA HIS A 56 2.12 -20.23 -17.91
C HIS A 56 2.31 -21.24 -16.77
N GLY A 57 1.19 -21.72 -16.21
CA GLY A 57 1.18 -22.72 -15.14
C GLY A 57 1.86 -22.26 -13.85
N LEU A 58 2.59 -23.17 -13.18
CA LEU A 58 3.25 -22.93 -11.89
C LEU A 58 4.27 -21.78 -11.92
N LYS A 59 4.91 -21.50 -13.06
CA LYS A 59 5.83 -20.37 -13.20
C LYS A 59 5.13 -19.02 -13.03
N LYS A 60 3.88 -18.91 -13.49
CA LYS A 60 3.06 -17.71 -13.30
C LYS A 60 2.70 -17.51 -11.83
N VAL A 61 2.32 -18.59 -11.15
CA VAL A 61 2.04 -18.56 -9.70
C VAL A 61 3.29 -18.13 -8.92
N TRP A 62 4.46 -18.69 -9.25
CA TRP A 62 5.73 -18.28 -8.65
C TRP A 62 6.05 -16.80 -8.91
N GLY A 63 5.82 -16.32 -10.13
CA GLY A 63 5.97 -14.90 -10.48
C GLY A 63 5.09 -13.97 -9.65
N PHE A 64 3.84 -14.35 -9.40
CA PHE A 64 2.94 -13.61 -8.51
C PHE A 64 3.44 -13.60 -7.06
N ILE A 65 3.88 -14.76 -6.54
CA ILE A 65 4.46 -14.85 -5.20
C ILE A 65 5.68 -13.94 -5.10
N GLN A 66 6.61 -14.00 -6.06
CA GLN A 66 7.81 -13.17 -6.03
C GLN A 66 7.48 -11.67 -6.05
N ASN A 67 6.55 -11.27 -6.92
CA ASN A 67 6.16 -9.87 -7.05
C ASN A 67 5.49 -9.35 -5.76
N ASN A 68 4.51 -10.08 -5.25
CA ASN A 68 3.67 -9.59 -4.16
C ASN A 68 4.26 -9.88 -2.78
N ALA A 69 5.07 -10.93 -2.61
CA ALA A 69 5.71 -11.24 -1.33
C ALA A 69 7.07 -10.55 -1.14
N PHE A 70 7.78 -10.19 -2.22
CA PHE A 70 9.11 -9.57 -2.14
C PHE A 70 9.16 -8.17 -2.74
N HIS A 71 8.89 -8.03 -4.04
CA HIS A 71 9.07 -6.73 -4.72
C HIS A 71 8.17 -5.63 -4.12
N ALA A 72 6.88 -5.91 -3.94
CA ALA A 72 5.95 -4.94 -3.37
C ALA A 72 6.33 -4.53 -1.92
N PRO A 73 6.60 -5.45 -0.98
CA PRO A 73 7.09 -5.08 0.36
C PRO A 73 8.41 -4.32 0.36
N ILE A 74 9.38 -4.69 -0.49
CA ILE A 74 10.65 -3.95 -0.58
C ILE A 74 10.40 -2.52 -1.05
N GLN A 75 9.56 -2.31 -2.06
CA GLN A 75 9.20 -0.97 -2.52
C GLN A 75 8.50 -0.18 -1.41
N MET A 76 7.55 -0.77 -0.69
CA MET A 76 6.90 -0.13 0.46
C MET A 76 7.91 0.26 1.53
N LEU A 77 8.89 -0.60 1.82
CA LEU A 77 9.95 -0.31 2.78
C LEU A 77 10.80 0.88 2.34
N LEU A 78 11.24 0.92 1.08
CA LEU A 78 12.01 2.04 0.53
C LEU A 78 11.23 3.35 0.63
N LEU A 79 9.94 3.34 0.29
CA LEU A 79 9.06 4.51 0.41
C LEU A 79 8.86 4.93 1.87
N ALA A 80 8.86 3.99 2.82
CA ALA A 80 8.71 4.29 4.24
C ALA A 80 9.93 4.99 4.85
N LEU A 81 11.11 4.85 4.23
CA LEU A 81 12.32 5.55 4.65
C LEU A 81 12.28 7.05 4.30
N ILE A 82 11.53 7.41 3.26
CA ILE A 82 11.30 8.80 2.89
C ILE A 82 10.38 9.44 3.94
N PRO A 83 10.74 10.58 4.55
CA PRO A 83 9.97 11.19 5.65
C PRO A 83 8.68 11.90 5.19
N ILE A 84 7.97 11.30 4.24
CA ILE A 84 6.65 11.72 3.76
C ILE A 84 5.62 10.76 4.37
N PRO A 85 4.68 11.26 5.19
CA PRO A 85 3.63 10.44 5.78
C PRO A 85 2.85 9.66 4.73
N PHE A 86 2.55 8.39 5.01
CA PHE A 86 1.73 7.50 4.19
C PHE A 86 2.25 7.20 2.78
N LEU A 87 3.43 7.68 2.36
CA LEU A 87 3.95 7.40 1.02
C LEU A 87 4.08 5.89 0.73
N TYR A 88 4.43 5.11 1.75
CA TYR A 88 4.56 3.66 1.69
C TYR A 88 3.23 2.90 1.52
N THR A 89 2.07 3.57 1.59
CA THR A 89 0.76 2.93 1.37
C THR A 89 0.37 2.87 -0.10
N ILE A 90 1.14 3.48 -1.02
CA ILE A 90 0.82 3.52 -2.45
C ILE A 90 0.61 2.11 -3.01
N ASN A 91 1.54 1.18 -2.73
CA ASN A 91 1.43 -0.19 -3.24
C ASN A 91 0.16 -0.88 -2.75
N LEU A 92 -0.20 -0.71 -1.48
CA LEU A 92 -1.45 -1.24 -0.92
C LEU A 92 -2.67 -0.67 -1.64
N ILE A 93 -2.69 0.64 -1.89
CA ILE A 93 -3.79 1.31 -2.60
C ILE A 93 -3.93 0.76 -4.03
N VAL A 94 -2.81 0.62 -4.76
CA VAL A 94 -2.80 0.09 -6.12
C VAL A 94 -3.27 -1.37 -6.16
N SER A 95 -2.80 -2.20 -5.23
CA SER A 95 -3.21 -3.61 -5.08
C SER A 95 -4.69 -3.80 -4.75
N VAL A 96 -5.40 -2.74 -4.38
CA VAL A 96 -6.84 -2.74 -4.11
C VAL A 96 -7.64 -2.12 -5.25
N ILE A 97 -7.19 -0.97 -5.76
CA ILE A 97 -7.90 -0.24 -6.82
C ILE A 97 -7.90 -1.03 -8.12
N ILE A 98 -6.77 -1.61 -8.55
CA ILE A 98 -6.69 -2.32 -9.83
C ILE A 98 -7.66 -3.51 -9.86
N PRO A 99 -7.68 -4.42 -8.86
CA PRO A 99 -8.69 -5.48 -8.81
C PRO A 99 -10.12 -4.93 -8.75
N GLY A 100 -10.37 -3.84 -8.01
CA GLY A 100 -11.70 -3.22 -7.94
C GLY A 100 -12.21 -2.77 -9.32
N ILE A 101 -11.35 -2.13 -10.10
CA ILE A 101 -11.65 -1.74 -11.49
C ILE A 101 -11.92 -2.98 -12.35
N LEU A 102 -11.07 -4.01 -12.23
CA LEU A 102 -11.21 -5.24 -13.01
C LEU A 102 -12.53 -5.96 -12.70
N PHE A 103 -12.94 -6.04 -11.42
CA PHE A 103 -14.23 -6.63 -11.05
C PHE A 103 -15.41 -5.79 -11.52
N GLY A 104 -15.32 -4.45 -11.47
CA GLY A 104 -16.34 -3.59 -12.06
C GLY A 104 -16.53 -3.90 -13.54
N PHE A 105 -15.44 -4.01 -14.30
CA PHE A 105 -15.50 -4.41 -15.71
C PHE A 105 -16.09 -5.82 -15.93
N LEU A 106 -15.64 -6.83 -15.16
CA LEU A 106 -16.13 -8.20 -15.30
C LEU A 106 -17.63 -8.31 -14.98
N ILE A 107 -18.10 -7.62 -13.94
CA ILE A 107 -19.52 -7.60 -13.56
C ILE A 107 -20.37 -6.92 -14.64
N HIS A 108 -19.85 -5.84 -15.26
CA HIS A 108 -20.50 -5.17 -16.38
C HIS A 108 -20.65 -6.08 -17.60
N PHE A 109 -19.60 -6.82 -17.95
CA PHE A 109 -19.58 -7.68 -19.13
C PHE A 109 -20.42 -8.95 -18.97
N ASP A 110 -20.26 -9.66 -17.84
CA ASP A 110 -21.01 -10.87 -17.51
C ASP A 110 -21.15 -10.93 -15.99
N THR A 111 -22.32 -10.53 -15.49
CA THR A 111 -22.57 -10.40 -14.06
C THR A 111 -22.37 -11.72 -13.31
N TYR A 112 -22.73 -12.86 -13.91
CA TYR A 112 -22.56 -14.17 -13.28
C TYR A 112 -21.08 -14.52 -13.14
N LYS A 113 -20.29 -14.37 -14.22
CA LYS A 113 -18.84 -14.62 -14.18
C LYS A 113 -18.11 -13.61 -13.31
N GLY A 114 -18.54 -12.35 -13.30
CA GLY A 114 -17.98 -11.29 -12.46
C GLY A 114 -18.16 -11.58 -10.98
N LEU A 115 -19.38 -11.93 -10.55
CA LEU A 115 -19.68 -12.26 -9.15
C LEU A 115 -18.98 -13.55 -8.69
N THR A 116 -18.99 -14.60 -9.51
CA THR A 116 -18.26 -15.85 -9.18
C THR A 116 -16.76 -15.62 -9.06
N SER A 117 -16.17 -14.80 -9.94
CA SER A 117 -14.76 -14.40 -9.86
C SER A 117 -14.45 -13.59 -8.59
N LEU A 118 -15.35 -12.68 -8.20
CA LEU A 118 -15.20 -11.88 -6.97
C LEU A 118 -15.19 -12.77 -5.73
N ILE A 119 -16.12 -13.75 -5.65
CA ILE A 119 -16.18 -14.72 -4.55
C ILE A 119 -14.91 -15.57 -4.51
N ALA A 120 -14.46 -16.07 -5.66
CA ALA A 120 -13.23 -16.87 -5.75
C ALA A 120 -11.97 -16.08 -5.35
N PHE A 121 -11.99 -14.75 -5.48
CA PHE A 121 -10.89 -13.88 -5.11
C PHE A 121 -10.79 -13.60 -3.60
N ILE A 122 -11.86 -13.80 -2.82
CA ILE A 122 -11.89 -13.48 -1.39
C ILE A 122 -10.74 -14.12 -0.59
N PRO A 123 -10.42 -15.43 -0.74
CA PRO A 123 -9.34 -16.05 0.03
C PRO A 123 -7.98 -15.44 -0.30
N HIS A 124 -7.72 -15.23 -1.59
CA HIS A 124 -6.48 -14.61 -2.09
C HIS A 124 -6.35 -13.18 -1.58
N TYR A 125 -7.39 -12.37 -1.77
CA TYR A 125 -7.48 -10.99 -1.29
C TYR A 125 -7.22 -10.90 0.21
N THR A 126 -7.89 -11.74 1.00
CA THR A 126 -7.80 -11.67 2.46
C THR A 126 -6.38 -11.93 2.93
N LEU A 127 -5.71 -12.97 2.41
CA LEU A 127 -4.34 -13.30 2.82
C LEU A 127 -3.33 -12.24 2.38
N GLU A 128 -3.39 -11.82 1.12
CA GLU A 128 -2.44 -10.86 0.56
C GLU A 128 -2.60 -9.47 1.17
N ILE A 129 -3.83 -8.94 1.18
CA ILE A 129 -4.09 -7.58 1.66
C ILE A 129 -3.92 -7.50 3.17
N MET A 130 -4.30 -8.54 3.94
CA MET A 130 -3.99 -8.56 5.37
C MET A 130 -2.47 -8.53 5.62
N SER A 131 -1.69 -9.28 4.83
CA SER A 131 -0.23 -9.27 4.94
C SER A 131 0.35 -7.88 4.66
N PHE A 132 -0.13 -7.20 3.61
CA PHE A 132 0.25 -5.80 3.36
C PHE A 132 -0.21 -4.85 4.46
N CYS A 133 -1.38 -5.03 5.06
CA CYS A 133 -1.86 -4.20 6.16
C CYS A 133 -1.00 -4.36 7.42
N ILE A 134 -0.61 -5.60 7.73
CA ILE A 134 0.34 -5.91 8.81
C ILE A 134 1.67 -5.21 8.53
N PHE A 135 2.22 -5.38 7.32
CA PHE A 135 3.50 -4.76 6.95
C PHE A 135 3.44 -3.23 7.00
N THR A 136 2.39 -2.64 6.45
CA THR A 136 2.09 -1.19 6.49
C THR A 136 2.03 -0.66 7.92
N SER A 137 1.47 -1.45 8.86
CA SER A 137 1.43 -1.10 10.27
C SER A 137 2.83 -0.98 10.89
N GLY A 138 3.78 -1.81 10.46
CA GLY A 138 5.19 -1.71 10.86
C GLY A 138 5.89 -0.53 10.21
N LEU A 139 5.68 -0.33 8.91
CA LEU A 139 6.24 0.80 8.17
C LEU A 139 5.79 2.16 8.73
N TYR A 140 4.55 2.25 9.21
CA TYR A 140 4.08 3.43 9.94
C TYR A 140 4.96 3.77 11.15
N MET A 141 5.35 2.78 11.95
CA MET A 141 6.21 3.02 13.10
C MET A 141 7.62 3.43 12.70
N LEU A 142 8.14 2.82 11.63
CA LEU A 142 9.45 3.17 11.06
C LEU A 142 9.46 4.61 10.57
N ASN A 143 8.52 4.96 9.68
CA ASN A 143 8.38 6.28 9.09
C ASN A 143 8.16 7.36 10.16
N LYS A 144 7.27 7.11 11.12
CA LYS A 144 7.04 8.02 12.27
C LYS A 144 8.30 8.24 13.10
N SER A 145 9.10 7.20 13.29
CA SER A 145 10.36 7.30 14.04
C SER A 145 11.42 8.11 13.29
N ILE A 146 11.49 7.96 11.97
CA ILE A 146 12.37 8.74 11.08
C ILE A 146 11.97 10.22 11.13
N ILE A 147 10.68 10.53 10.89
CA ILE A 147 10.15 11.90 10.95
C ILE A 147 10.46 12.53 12.32
N ARG A 148 10.20 11.82 13.42
CA ARG A 148 10.48 12.33 14.77
C ARG A 148 11.97 12.63 14.98
N LYS A 149 12.88 11.78 14.47
CA LYS A 149 14.33 12.02 14.55
C LYS A 149 14.71 13.27 13.77
N ILE A 150 14.26 13.38 12.52
CA ILE A 150 14.54 14.53 11.64
C ILE A 150 14.02 15.83 12.27
N THR A 151 12.76 15.87 12.70
CA THR A 151 12.17 17.06 13.36
C THR A 151 12.91 17.44 14.64
N ASN A 152 13.36 16.46 15.44
CA ASN A 152 14.14 16.73 16.64
C ASN A 152 15.53 17.31 16.34
N LEU A 153 16.18 16.89 15.25
CA LEU A 153 17.45 17.46 14.81
C LEU A 153 17.29 18.95 14.47
N PHE A 154 16.30 19.28 13.63
CA PHE A 154 16.00 20.66 13.28
C PHE A 154 15.56 21.51 14.48
N ARG A 155 14.83 20.94 15.45
CA ARG A 155 14.44 21.66 16.67
C ARG A 155 15.64 21.96 17.57
N LYS A 156 16.60 21.05 17.69
CA LYS A 156 17.84 21.27 18.46
C LYS A 156 18.70 22.35 17.84
N GLU A 157 18.81 22.36 16.52
CA GLU A 157 19.54 23.37 15.77
C GLU A 157 18.96 24.77 15.97
N LYS A 158 17.64 24.93 15.83
CA LYS A 158 16.94 26.19 16.12
C LYS A 158 17.19 26.68 17.55
N ARG A 159 17.12 25.79 18.54
CA ARG A 159 17.37 26.14 19.95
C ARG A 159 18.81 26.63 20.19
N LYS A 160 19.81 26.01 19.53
CA LYS A 160 21.21 26.47 19.61
C LYS A 160 21.38 27.87 19.02
N ILE A 161 20.76 28.15 17.87
CA ILE A 161 20.79 29.47 17.22
C ILE A 161 20.12 30.55 18.09
N THR A 162 19.00 30.22 18.75
CA THR A 162 18.34 31.17 19.67
C THR A 162 19.18 31.45 20.91
N LEU A 163 19.82 30.44 21.50
CA LEU A 163 20.69 30.61 22.66
C LEU A 163 21.94 31.43 22.33
N SER A 164 22.58 31.20 21.19
CA SER A 164 23.74 32.01 20.79
C SER A 164 23.35 33.48 20.59
N LYS A 165 22.21 33.76 19.95
CA LYS A 165 21.69 35.14 19.82
C LYS A 165 21.41 35.82 21.16
N GLN A 166 20.89 35.10 22.16
CA GLN A 166 20.68 35.66 23.49
C GLN A 166 22.00 36.00 24.19
N VAL A 167 23.02 35.15 24.09
CA VAL A 167 24.36 35.45 24.63
C VAL A 167 24.94 36.71 23.99
N TYR A 168 24.83 36.87 22.67
CA TYR A 168 25.30 38.07 21.96
C TYR A 168 24.54 39.36 22.29
N LEU A 169 23.32 39.28 22.82
CA LEU A 169 22.51 40.44 23.23
C LEU A 169 22.67 40.80 24.71
N THR A 170 23.41 39.99 25.48
CA THR A 170 23.62 40.19 26.93
C THR A 170 24.99 40.81 27.25
N TYR A 171 25.82 41.08 26.24
CA TYR A 171 27.07 41.83 26.30
C TYR A 171 26.96 43.09 25.45
#